data_AF-A0AAV2NKR8-F1
#
_entry.id   AF-A0AAV2NKR8-F1
#
_cell.length_a   1.000
_cell.length_b   1.000
_cell.length_c   1.000
_cell.angle_alpha   90.00
_cell.angle_beta   90.00
_cell.angle_gamma   90.00
#
_symmetry.space_group_name_H-M   'P 1'
#
loop_
_entity.id
_entity.type
_entity.pdbx_description
1 polymer ?
#
loop_
_entity_poly.entity_id
_entity_poly.type
_entity_poly.pdbx_seq_one_letter_code
_entity_poly.pdbx_strand_id
1 'polypeptide(L)'
;MSISKRLSKLESRQRNNAELTENDMVMIIPLLPLQTVESIKEFENLMISNEDAASQFKKMILKIGGNTPRNSIHRALERIISNKCAISCSWKGVRSNYK
;
A
#
# COMPACT_ATOMS: atom_id res chain seq x y z
N MET A 1 15.75 -13.07 -27.27
CA MET A 1 14.44 -12.48 -26.89
C MET A 1 14.34 -11.11 -27.57
N SER A 2 13.46 -10.91 -28.57
CA SER A 2 13.46 -9.71 -29.43
C SER A 2 12.98 -8.43 -28.70
N ILE A 3 13.54 -7.28 -29.07
CA ILE A 3 13.17 -5.94 -28.57
C ILE A 3 11.67 -5.70 -28.71
N SER A 4 11.06 -6.14 -29.82
CA SER A 4 9.62 -6.03 -30.09
C SER A 4 8.76 -6.73 -29.03
N LYS A 5 9.23 -7.87 -28.51
CA LYS A 5 8.53 -8.63 -27.44
C LYS A 5 8.67 -7.95 -26.07
N ARG A 6 9.72 -7.15 -25.87
CA ARG A 6 9.90 -6.34 -24.64
C ARG A 6 9.04 -5.07 -24.69
N LEU A 7 8.93 -4.42 -25.84
CA LEU A 7 8.07 -3.26 -26.08
C LEU A 7 6.59 -3.61 -25.89
N SER A 8 6.10 -4.69 -26.50
CA SER A 8 4.70 -5.10 -26.31
C SER A 8 4.37 -5.45 -24.85
N LYS A 9 5.33 -5.98 -24.10
CA LYS A 9 5.20 -6.24 -22.66
C LYS A 9 5.24 -4.96 -21.80
N LEU A 10 5.93 -3.92 -22.26
CA LEU A 10 5.95 -2.60 -21.61
C LEU A 10 4.66 -1.83 -21.88
N GLU A 11 4.17 -1.84 -23.12
CA GLU A 11 2.92 -1.17 -23.52
C GLU A 11 1.69 -1.79 -22.85
N SER A 12 1.64 -3.12 -22.74
CA SER A 12 0.60 -3.81 -21.98
C SER A 12 0.66 -3.53 -20.47
N ARG A 13 1.85 -3.31 -19.91
CA ARG A 13 2.01 -2.85 -18.51
C ARG A 13 1.58 -1.40 -18.33
N GLN A 14 1.86 -0.52 -19.28
CA GLN A 14 1.42 0.88 -19.26
C GLN A 14 -0.10 1.00 -19.36
N ARG A 15 -0.79 0.18 -20.17
CA ARG A 15 -2.27 0.15 -20.21
C ARG A 15 -2.92 -0.29 -18.90
N ASN A 16 -2.27 -1.18 -18.15
CA ASN A 16 -2.73 -1.60 -16.82
C ASN A 16 -2.31 -0.61 -15.71
N ASN A 17 -1.27 0.18 -15.96
CA ASN A 17 -0.94 1.38 -15.20
C ASN A 17 -1.77 2.57 -15.72
N ALA A 18 -3.10 2.44 -15.79
CA ALA A 18 -3.92 3.63 -15.74
C ALA A 18 -3.43 4.44 -14.52
N GLU A 19 -2.98 5.68 -14.74
CA GLU A 19 -2.60 6.56 -13.65
C GLU A 19 -3.82 6.68 -12.73
N LEU A 20 -3.84 5.95 -11.61
CA LEU A 20 -4.72 6.30 -10.51
C LEU A 20 -4.33 7.73 -10.15
N THR A 21 -5.19 8.66 -10.53
CA THR A 21 -5.02 10.08 -10.27
C THR A 21 -5.12 10.28 -8.76
N GLU A 22 -4.58 11.36 -8.20
CA GLU A 22 -4.81 11.68 -6.78
C GLU A 22 -6.32 11.65 -6.44
N ASN A 23 -7.17 11.96 -7.43
CA ASN A 23 -8.63 11.91 -7.33
C ASN A 23 -9.18 10.50 -7.02
N ASP A 24 -8.49 9.43 -7.39
CA ASP A 24 -8.93 8.04 -7.15
C ASP A 24 -8.62 7.53 -5.74
N MET A 25 -7.84 8.27 -4.95
CA MET A 25 -7.36 7.85 -3.61
C MET A 25 -7.54 8.94 -2.54
N VAL A 26 -8.38 9.94 -2.81
CA VAL A 26 -8.57 11.12 -1.95
C VAL A 26 -8.95 10.75 -0.51
N MET A 27 -9.70 9.67 -0.30
CA MET A 27 -10.15 9.29 1.03
C MET A 27 -9.05 8.64 1.88
N ILE A 28 -8.06 8.01 1.26
CA ILE A 28 -7.04 7.23 1.97
C ILE A 28 -5.70 7.96 2.07
N ILE A 29 -5.33 8.78 1.07
CA ILE A 29 -4.04 9.50 1.04
C ILE A 29 -3.81 10.34 2.30
N PRO A 30 -4.79 11.13 2.79
CA PRO A 30 -4.58 11.99 3.95
C PRO A 30 -4.32 11.22 5.26
N LEU A 31 -4.67 9.93 5.31
CA LEU A 31 -4.55 9.09 6.50
C LEU A 31 -3.19 8.40 6.58
N LEU A 32 -2.43 8.37 5.47
CA LEU A 32 -1.17 7.64 5.38
C LEU A 32 0.04 8.60 5.42
N PRO A 33 1.17 8.19 6.02
CA PRO A 33 1.38 6.93 6.72
C PRO A 33 0.84 6.95 8.16
N LEU A 34 0.32 5.81 8.62
CA LEU A 34 -0.20 5.61 9.97
C LEU A 34 0.91 5.75 11.02
N GLN A 35 0.65 6.53 12.06
CA GLN A 35 1.67 6.94 13.03
C GLN A 35 1.53 6.28 14.41
N THR A 36 0.34 5.78 14.73
CA THR A 36 0.01 5.19 16.05
C THR A 36 -0.81 3.92 15.88
N VAL A 37 -0.84 3.08 16.93
CA VAL A 37 -1.66 1.86 16.94
C VAL A 37 -3.14 2.21 16.85
N GLU A 38 -3.54 3.32 17.46
CA GLU A 38 -4.89 3.86 17.42
C GLU A 38 -5.28 4.22 15.98
N SER A 39 -4.40 4.89 15.24
CA SER A 39 -4.64 5.22 13.82
C SER A 39 -4.81 3.96 12.95
N ILE A 40 -4.15 2.84 13.30
CA ILE A 40 -4.34 1.56 12.61
C ILE A 40 -5.76 1.02 12.86
N LYS A 41 -6.25 1.07 14.11
CA LYS A 41 -7.60 0.62 14.46
C LYS A 41 -8.68 1.48 13.81
N GLU A 42 -8.50 2.79 13.81
CA GLU A 42 -9.41 3.73 13.14
C GLU A 42 -9.45 3.49 11.63
N PHE A 43 -8.28 3.26 11.03
CA PHE A 43 -8.17 2.93 9.62
C PHE A 43 -8.84 1.60 9.28
N GLU A 44 -8.66 0.57 10.10
CA GLU A 44 -9.35 -0.72 9.96
C GLU A 44 -10.88 -0.55 10.02
N ASN A 45 -11.38 0.20 11.01
CA ASN A 45 -12.81 0.50 11.13
C ASN A 45 -13.35 1.25 9.91
N LEU A 46 -12.58 2.19 9.34
CA LEU A 46 -12.93 2.88 8.10
C LEU A 46 -13.04 1.89 6.93
N MET A 47 -12.10 0.97 6.80
CA MET A 47 -12.11 -0.05 5.73
C MET A 47 -13.31 -1.01 5.86
N ILE A 48 -13.72 -1.34 7.09
CA ILE A 48 -14.89 -2.18 7.34
C ILE A 48 -16.19 -1.42 7.04
N SER A 49 -16.24 -0.13 7.39
CA SER A 49 -17.46 0.66 7.36
C SER A 49 -17.70 1.37 6.04
N ASN A 50 -16.68 1.53 5.20
CA ASN A 50 -16.74 2.26 3.94
C ASN A 50 -16.11 1.45 2.80
N GLU A 51 -16.95 0.88 1.94
CA GLU A 51 -16.55 0.05 0.80
C GLU A 51 -15.72 0.84 -0.24
N ASP A 52 -16.02 2.12 -0.43
CA ASP A 52 -15.25 2.97 -1.36
C ASP A 52 -13.83 3.17 -0.85
N ALA A 53 -13.66 3.47 0.44
CA ALA A 53 -12.34 3.57 1.07
C ALA A 53 -11.56 2.25 0.94
N ALA A 54 -12.22 1.10 1.15
CA ALA A 54 -11.63 -0.22 0.96
C ALA A 54 -11.22 -0.48 -0.49
N SER A 55 -12.05 -0.07 -1.45
CA SER A 55 -11.76 -0.18 -2.88
C SER A 55 -10.56 0.69 -3.28
N GLN A 56 -10.49 1.94 -2.78
CA GLN A 56 -9.34 2.82 -3.00
C GLN A 56 -8.06 2.23 -2.41
N PHE A 57 -8.14 1.68 -1.20
CA PHE A 57 -6.99 1.06 -0.55
C PHE A 57 -6.49 -0.16 -1.33
N LYS A 58 -7.39 -1.04 -1.77
CA LYS A 58 -7.04 -2.19 -2.61
C LYS A 58 -6.36 -1.76 -3.91
N LYS A 59 -6.88 -0.72 -4.58
CA LYS A 59 -6.27 -0.16 -5.79
C LYS A 59 -4.86 0.38 -5.52
N MET A 60 -4.65 1.07 -4.39
CA MET A 60 -3.33 1.54 -3.98
C MET A 60 -2.33 0.40 -3.81
N ILE A 61 -2.69 -0.66 -3.07
CA ILE A 61 -1.82 -1.83 -2.86
C ILE A 61 -1.45 -2.50 -4.19
N LEU A 62 -2.42 -2.67 -5.09
CA LEU A 62 -2.18 -3.27 -6.40
C LEU A 62 -1.25 -2.41 -7.29
N LYS A 63 -1.36 -1.08 -7.21
CA LYS A 63 -0.51 -0.14 -7.97
C LYS A 63 0.93 -0.10 -7.46
N ILE A 64 1.16 -0.24 -6.16
CA ILE A 64 2.51 -0.27 -5.60
C ILE A 64 3.32 -1.41 -6.23
N GLY A 65 2.71 -2.60 -6.30
CA GLY A 65 3.28 -3.77 -6.97
C GLY A 65 4.71 -4.12 -6.52
N GLY A 66 5.38 -4.95 -7.31
CA GLY A 66 6.74 -5.38 -7.02
C GLY A 66 7.14 -6.56 -7.89
N ASN A 67 8.45 -6.69 -8.15
CA ASN A 67 8.97 -7.79 -8.97
C ASN A 67 8.82 -9.16 -8.29
N THR A 68 8.63 -9.18 -6.96
CA THR A 68 8.41 -10.37 -6.16
C THR A 68 7.35 -10.07 -5.10
N PRO A 69 6.60 -11.07 -4.60
CA PRO A 69 5.64 -10.88 -3.52
C PRO A 69 6.25 -10.21 -2.29
N ARG A 70 7.48 -10.59 -1.92
CA ARG A 70 8.25 -9.96 -0.84
C ARG A 70 8.42 -8.46 -1.06
N ASN A 71 8.85 -8.06 -2.25
CA ASN A 71 9.07 -6.65 -2.55
C ASN A 71 7.77 -5.86 -2.62
N SER A 72 6.68 -6.48 -3.09
CA SER A 72 5.35 -5.87 -3.10
C SER A 72 4.87 -5.58 -1.69
N ILE A 73 4.96 -6.57 -0.81
CA ILE A 73 4.60 -6.43 0.60
C ILE A 73 5.47 -5.34 1.23
N HIS A 74 6.79 -5.41 1.12
CA HIS A 74 7.69 -4.41 1.72
C HIS A 74 7.35 -2.97 1.30
N ARG A 75 7.20 -2.73 -0.01
CA ARG A 75 6.89 -1.40 -0.55
C ARG A 75 5.51 -0.89 -0.16
N ALA A 76 4.55 -1.79 0.03
CA ALA A 76 3.22 -1.46 0.51
C ALA A 76 3.29 -1.02 1.97
N LEU A 77 3.91 -1.82 2.82
CA LEU A 77 3.99 -1.55 4.26
C LEU A 77 4.75 -0.26 4.58
N GLU A 78 5.85 0.03 3.86
CA GLU A 78 6.58 1.30 3.99
C GLU A 78 5.75 2.55 3.68
N ARG A 79 4.69 2.42 2.87
CA ARG A 79 3.77 3.52 2.54
C ARG A 79 2.60 3.62 3.51
N ILE A 80 2.19 2.51 4.10
CA ILE A 80 1.00 2.46 4.96
C ILE A 80 1.35 2.84 6.39
N ILE A 81 2.50 2.40 6.90
CA ILE A 81 2.84 2.52 8.32
C ILE A 81 4.19 3.22 8.46
N SER A 82 4.22 4.25 9.31
CA SER A 82 5.46 4.96 9.63
C SER A 82 6.43 4.07 10.40
N ASN A 83 7.74 4.33 10.25
CA ASN A 83 8.77 3.59 11.00
C ASN A 83 8.55 3.62 12.52
N LYS A 84 8.08 4.75 13.06
CA LYS A 84 7.77 4.90 14.49
C LYS A 84 6.68 3.91 14.92
N CYS A 85 5.58 3.86 14.17
CA CYS A 85 4.47 2.95 14.44
C CYS A 85 4.88 1.48 14.27
N ALA A 86 5.64 1.16 13.22
CA ALA A 86 6.13 -0.18 12.94
C ALA A 86 6.99 -0.75 14.08
N ILE A 87 7.77 0.10 14.77
CA ILE A 87 8.53 -0.29 15.97
C ILE A 87 7.59 -0.66 17.11
N SER A 88 6.58 0.18 17.40
CA SER A 88 5.59 -0.09 18.46
C SER A 88 4.81 -1.38 18.21
N CYS A 89 4.48 -1.69 16.97
CA CYS A 89 3.79 -2.95 16.60
C CYS A 89 4.69 -4.19 16.63
N SER A 90 5.93 -4.08 17.14
CA SER A 90 6.93 -5.16 17.16
C SER A 90 7.13 -5.79 15.78
N TRP A 91 6.94 -5.03 14.70
CA TRP A 91 6.92 -5.59 13.35
C TRP A 91 8.29 -6.08 12.89
N LYS A 92 9.36 -5.58 13.53
CA LYS A 92 10.73 -6.08 13.39
C LYS A 92 11.03 -7.34 14.24
N GLY A 93 10.04 -7.90 14.94
CA GLY A 93 10.22 -9.09 15.79
C GLY A 93 11.00 -8.83 17.09
N VAL A 94 11.13 -7.57 17.50
CA VAL A 94 11.84 -7.21 18.75
C VAL A 94 10.88 -7.38 19.92
N ARG A 95 11.09 -8.46 20.68
CA ARG A 95 10.28 -8.92 21.82
C ARG A 95 10.39 -7.97 23.03
N SER A 96 9.88 -6.74 22.94
CA SER A 96 9.75 -5.82 24.11
C SER A 96 8.86 -4.57 23.90
N ASN A 97 8.11 -4.42 22.80
CA ASN A 97 7.53 -3.11 22.43
C ASN A 97 6.06 -2.87 22.81
N TYR A 98 5.36 -3.84 23.41
CA TYR A 98 4.05 -3.63 24.02
C TYR A 98 4.20 -3.61 25.55
N LYS A 99 3.91 -2.45 26.16
CA LYS A 99 3.68 -2.30 27.61
C LYS A 99 2.28 -1.74 27.81
#